data_AF-A0A7R9PSE2-F1
#
_entry.id   AF-A0A7R9PSE2-F1
#
_cell.length_a   1.000
_cell.length_b   1.000
_cell.length_c   1.000
_cell.angle_alpha   90.00
_cell.angle_beta   90.00
_cell.angle_gamma   90.00
#
_symmetry.space_group_name_H-M   'P 1'
#
loop_
_entity.id
_entity.type
_entity.pdbx_description
1 polymer ?
#
loop_
_entity_poly.entity_id
_entity_poly.type
_entity_poly.pdbx_seq_one_letter_code
_entity_poly.pdbx_strand_id
1 'polypeptide(L)'
;MACDGIWDVMTNEEVVEFVRMRLGTGMDPEDICEDLMTRCLAPDCQMGGLGCDNMTVVLICFLHGKPYEELVSKCNATGNGDSPFAKY
;
A
#
# COMPACT_ATOMS: atom_id res chain seq x y z
N MET A 1 -8.69 -0.64 1.46
CA MET A 1 -9.43 -1.86 1.87
C MET A 1 -8.79 -3.04 1.14
N ALA A 2 -8.69 -4.21 1.75
CA ALA A 2 -8.21 -5.41 1.09
C ALA A 2 -8.79 -6.66 1.77
N CYS A 3 -8.79 -7.80 1.07
CA CYS A 3 -9.14 -9.10 1.66
C CYS A 3 -8.00 -9.67 2.52
N ASP A 4 -8.30 -10.75 3.25
CA ASP A 4 -7.38 -11.56 4.05
C ASP A 4 -6.14 -12.01 3.27
N GLY A 5 -6.26 -12.37 1.99
CA GLY A 5 -5.10 -12.73 1.16
C GLY A 5 -3.95 -11.70 1.12
N ILE A 6 -4.25 -10.40 1.35
CA ILE A 6 -3.22 -9.35 1.53
C ILE A 6 -2.74 -9.30 2.99
N TRP A 7 -3.68 -9.28 3.94
CA TRP A 7 -3.38 -9.10 5.37
C TRP A 7 -2.72 -10.32 6.03
N ASP A 8 -2.82 -11.49 5.41
CA ASP A 8 -2.12 -12.70 5.83
C ASP A 8 -0.62 -12.63 5.49
N VAL A 9 -0.21 -11.77 4.55
CA VAL A 9 1.17 -11.66 4.07
C VAL A 9 1.86 -10.38 4.56
N MET A 10 1.12 -9.30 4.74
CA MET A 10 1.65 -8.01 5.16
C MET A 10 0.88 -7.42 6.35
N THR A 11 1.58 -6.83 7.31
CA THR A 11 0.93 -6.12 8.42
C THR A 11 0.31 -4.79 7.96
N ASN A 12 -0.55 -4.22 8.80
CA ASN A 12 -1.16 -2.91 8.54
C ASN A 12 -0.10 -1.84 8.27
N GLU A 13 0.94 -1.79 9.09
CA GLU A 13 2.02 -0.80 9.00
C GLU A 13 2.83 -0.99 7.72
N GLU A 14 3.13 -2.23 7.34
CA GLU A 14 3.84 -2.56 6.11
C GLU A 14 3.05 -2.12 4.87
N VAL A 15 1.73 -2.39 4.82
CA VAL A 15 0.88 -1.96 3.70
C VAL A 15 0.79 -0.43 3.63
N VAL A 16 0.61 0.24 4.78
CA VAL A 16 0.55 1.72 4.83
C VAL A 16 1.84 2.34 4.32
N GLU A 17 2.99 1.85 4.78
CA GLU A 17 4.29 2.37 4.36
C GLU A 17 4.55 2.06 2.88
N PHE A 18 4.24 0.84 2.42
CA PHE A 18 4.36 0.44 1.02
C PHE A 18 3.59 1.36 0.07
N VAL A 19 2.32 1.64 0.39
CA VAL A 19 1.46 2.52 -0.40
C VAL A 19 1.94 3.97 -0.31
N ARG A 20 2.27 4.46 0.89
CA ARG A 20 2.69 5.85 1.09
C ARG A 20 3.97 6.18 0.34
N MET A 21 4.99 5.31 0.40
CA MET A 21 6.25 5.53 -0.32
C MET A 21 6.02 5.65 -1.83
N ARG A 22 5.20 4.77 -2.42
CA ARG A 22 4.91 4.79 -3.87
C ARG A 22 4.03 5.96 -4.30
N LEU A 23 3.05 6.35 -3.48
CA LEU A 23 2.32 7.61 -3.69
C LEU A 23 3.29 8.79 -3.67
N GLY A 24 4.28 8.80 -2.76
CA GLY A 24 5.30 9.84 -2.66
C GLY A 24 6.22 9.94 -3.88
N THR A 25 6.40 8.85 -4.64
CA THR A 25 7.14 8.84 -5.91
C THR A 25 6.30 9.26 -7.12
N GLY A 26 5.00 9.54 -6.92
CA GLY A 26 4.08 9.92 -8.00
C GLY A 26 3.58 8.75 -8.83
N MET A 27 3.67 7.51 -8.30
CA MET A 27 3.12 6.33 -8.96
C MET A 27 1.59 6.38 -8.96
N ASP A 28 0.96 5.86 -10.01
CA ASP A 28 -0.49 5.84 -10.11
C ASP A 28 -1.12 4.82 -9.15
N PRO A 29 -2.31 5.08 -8.57
CA PRO A 29 -2.93 4.18 -7.59
C PRO A 29 -3.18 2.76 -8.11
N GLU A 30 -3.40 2.60 -9.42
CA GLU A 30 -3.62 1.31 -10.09
C GLU A 30 -2.33 0.47 -10.04
N ASP A 31 -1.19 1.05 -10.45
CA ASP A 31 0.12 0.40 -10.40
C ASP A 31 0.48 0.00 -8.96
N ILE A 32 0.20 0.87 -7.97
CA ILE A 32 0.45 0.57 -6.56
C ILE A 32 -0.35 -0.66 -6.09
N CYS A 33 -1.59 -0.80 -6.56
CA CYS A 33 -2.42 -1.96 -6.24
C CYS A 33 -1.86 -3.24 -6.86
N GLU A 34 -1.42 -3.20 -8.12
CA GLU A 34 -0.77 -4.33 -8.79
C GLU A 34 0.53 -4.74 -8.10
N ASP A 35 1.36 -3.76 -7.73
CA ASP A 35 2.60 -3.96 -6.98
C ASP A 35 2.34 -4.60 -5.61
N LEU A 36 1.31 -4.14 -4.90
CA LEU A 36 0.93 -4.68 -3.60
C LEU A 36 0.47 -6.13 -3.70
N MET A 37 -0.36 -6.45 -4.70
CA MET A 37 -0.77 -7.83 -4.97
C MET A 37 0.43 -8.70 -5.34
N THR A 38 1.32 -8.20 -6.20
CA THR A 38 2.54 -8.91 -6.61
C THR A 38 3.46 -9.19 -5.43
N ARG A 39 3.60 -8.24 -4.50
CA ARG A 39 4.40 -8.39 -3.28
C ARG A 39 3.88 -9.50 -2.36
N CYS A 40 2.58 -9.77 -2.40
CA CYS A 40 1.91 -10.77 -1.58
C CYS A 40 1.88 -12.16 -2.24
N LEU A 41 2.23 -12.29 -3.52
CA LEU A 41 2.30 -13.58 -4.20
C LEU A 41 3.40 -14.47 -3.62
N ALA A 42 3.08 -15.74 -3.38
CA ALA A 42 4.06 -16.73 -3.01
C ALA A 42 5.05 -16.99 -4.18
N PRO A 43 6.36 -17.12 -3.91
CA PRO A 43 7.33 -17.51 -4.94
C PRO A 43 7.11 -18.96 -5.40
N ASP A 44 6.59 -19.81 -4.51
CA ASP A 44 6.12 -21.16 -4.78
C ASP A 44 4.96 -21.54 -3.83
N CYS A 45 4.15 -22.52 -4.22
CA CYS A 45 3.02 -22.97 -3.39
C CYS A 45 3.44 -23.94 -2.26
N GLN A 46 4.73 -24.02 -1.89
CA GLN A 46 5.21 -25.00 -0.91
C GLN A 46 5.22 -24.45 0.52
N MET A 47 5.27 -23.13 0.72
CA MET A 47 5.27 -22.51 2.06
C MET A 47 3.87 -22.23 2.61
N GLY A 48 3.21 -23.26 3.15
CA GLY A 48 2.13 -23.08 4.13
C GLY A 48 0.87 -22.36 3.64
N GLY A 49 0.70 -22.15 2.33
CA GLY A 49 -0.49 -21.56 1.70
C GLY A 49 -0.54 -20.02 1.71
N LEU A 50 0.41 -19.33 2.33
CA LEU A 50 0.47 -17.86 2.32
C LEU A 50 0.77 -17.35 0.90
N GLY A 51 0.04 -16.33 0.45
CA GLY A 51 0.23 -15.75 -0.88
C GLY A 51 -0.30 -16.58 -2.05
N CYS A 52 -1.14 -17.59 -1.76
CA CYS A 52 -1.81 -18.44 -2.76
C CYS A 52 -3.33 -18.19 -2.86
N ASP A 53 -3.86 -17.19 -2.14
CA ASP A 53 -5.29 -16.86 -2.14
C ASP A 53 -5.65 -15.89 -3.28
N ASN A 54 -6.93 -15.75 -3.55
CA ASN A 54 -7.46 -14.63 -4.32
C ASN A 54 -7.17 -13.33 -3.56
N MET A 55 -6.65 -12.34 -4.27
CA MET A 55 -6.33 -11.03 -3.71
C MET A 55 -7.22 -9.96 -4.33
N THR A 56 -7.74 -9.08 -3.49
CA THR A 56 -8.50 -7.89 -3.91
C THR A 56 -8.11 -6.73 -3.03
N VAL A 57 -7.75 -5.62 -3.65
CA VAL A 57 -7.43 -4.36 -2.98
C VAL A 57 -8.21 -3.20 -3.61
N VAL A 58 -8.64 -2.27 -2.78
CA VAL A 58 -9.23 -0.99 -3.19
C VAL A 58 -8.48 0.12 -2.47
N LEU A 59 -7.78 0.95 -3.24
CA LEU A 59 -7.10 2.15 -2.77
C LEU A 59 -7.97 3.38 -3.05
N ILE A 60 -8.29 4.14 -2.00
CA ILE A 60 -9.12 5.35 -2.09
C ILE A 60 -8.25 6.56 -1.75
N CYS A 61 -7.99 7.41 -2.74
CA CYS A 61 -7.23 8.64 -2.57
C CYS A 61 -8.18 9.82 -2.29
N PHE A 62 -8.15 10.36 -1.07
CA PHE A 62 -8.94 11.53 -0.72
C PHE A 62 -8.24 12.81 -1.19
N LEU A 63 -8.70 13.35 -2.32
CA LEU A 63 -8.09 14.54 -2.93
C LEU A 63 -8.67 15.86 -2.41
N HIS A 64 -9.85 15.84 -1.78
CA HIS A 64 -10.51 17.04 -1.24
C HIS A 64 -10.63 18.20 -2.25
N GLY A 65 -10.93 17.89 -3.51
CA GLY A 65 -11.07 18.88 -4.59
C GLY A 65 -9.74 19.42 -5.14
N LYS A 66 -8.62 18.80 -4.79
CA LYS A 66 -7.28 19.21 -5.18
C LYS A 66 -6.66 18.26 -6.20
N PRO A 67 -5.62 18.68 -6.94
CA PRO A 67 -4.92 17.79 -7.87
C PRO A 67 -4.21 16.64 -7.13
N TYR A 68 -4.04 15.50 -7.82
CA TYR A 68 -3.40 14.30 -7.28
C TYR A 68 -1.96 14.56 -6.81
N GLU A 69 -1.27 15.45 -7.51
CA GLU A 69 0.09 15.91 -7.23
C GLU A 69 0.24 16.50 -5.81
N GLU A 70 -0.83 17.06 -5.24
CA GLU A 70 -0.78 17.51 -3.84
C GLU A 70 -0.75 16.33 -2.86
N LEU A 71 -1.49 15.26 -3.15
CA LEU A 71 -1.43 14.03 -2.35
C LEU A 71 -0.04 13.40 -2.44
N VAL A 72 0.51 13.29 -3.66
CA VAL A 72 1.88 12.84 -3.91
C VAL A 72 2.89 13.65 -3.07
N SER A 73 2.78 14.97 -3.11
CA SER A 73 3.67 15.87 -2.36
C SER A 73 3.58 15.65 -0.84
N LYS A 74 2.38 15.40 -0.30
CA LYS A 74 2.19 15.10 1.13
C LYS A 74 2.79 13.75 1.54
N CYS A 75 2.62 12.73 0.69
CA CYS A 75 3.20 11.41 0.91
C CYS A 75 4.73 11.44 0.82
N ASN A 76 5.29 12.29 -0.04
CA ASN A 76 6.74 12.49 -0.14
C ASN A 76 7.32 13.19 1.11
N ALA A 77 6.65 14.26 1.59
CA ALA A 77 7.11 15.03 2.75
C ALA A 77 7.13 14.23 4.07
N THR A 78 6.35 13.16 4.18
CA THR A 78 6.23 12.35 5.40
C THR A 78 7.33 11.28 5.55
N GLY A 79 8.17 11.07 4.53
CA GLY A 79 9.37 10.21 4.62
C GLY A 79 10.49 10.74 5.52
N ASN A 80 10.37 11.98 6.04
CA ASN A 80 11.38 12.64 6.88
C ASN A 80 11.07 12.65 8.39
N GLY A 81 10.23 11.72 8.88
CA GLY A 81 10.07 11.46 10.33
C GLY A 81 8.85 12.09 11.01
N ASP A 82 7.96 12.75 10.27
CA ASP A 82 6.68 13.25 10.79
C ASP A 82 5.51 12.33 10.40
N SER A 83 5.58 11.05 10.78
CA SER A 83 4.40 10.17 10.68
C SER A 83 3.46 10.48 11.85
N PRO A 84 2.23 10.99 11.61
CA PRO A 84 1.25 11.24 12.68
C PRO A 84 0.76 9.96 13.36
N PHE A 85 1.16 8.78 12.87
CA PHE A 85 0.83 7.48 13.43
C PHE A 85 1.84 6.99 14.48
N ALA A 86 2.96 7.68 14.69
CA ALA A 86 3.96 7.34 15.72
C ALA A 86 3.61 7.83 17.14
N LYS A 87 2.35 8.22 17.39
CA LYS A 87 1.90 8.81 18.67
C LYS A 87 0.74 8.08 19.36
N TYR A 88 0.44 6.85 18.99
CA TYR A 88 -0.47 5.99 19.75
C TYR A 88 0.13 4.62 19.98
#